data_AF-K2FC10-F1
#
_entry.id   AF-K2FC10-F1
#
_cell.length_a   1.000
_cell.length_b   1.000
_cell.length_c   1.000
_cell.angle_alpha   90.00
_cell.angle_beta   90.00
_cell.angle_gamma   90.00
#
_symmetry.space_group_name_H-M   'P 1'
#
loop_
_entity.id
_entity.type
_entity.pdbx_description
1 polymer ?
#
loop_
_entity_poly.entity_id
_entity_poly.type
_entity_poly.pdbx_seq_one_letter_code
_entity_poly.pdbx_strand_id
1 'polypeptide(L)'
;MYLDVIDRLLSYPQRGQVKVNFDLNRQVFQLSVPIFVNPKGDVKTYIASRNNRTFKPYATSFQMEGKNVLLVQEIPFSKDFQEALRQDADQFWKMSQSCHKMLQEIAVEERYQMAFLDSQT
;
A
#
# COMPACT_ATOMS: atom_id res chain seq x y z
N MET A 1 21.82 -10.05 1.00
CA MET A 1 22.12 -11.16 0.06
C MET A 1 20.87 -11.80 -0.53
N TYR A 2 19.89 -12.28 0.26
CA TYR A 2 18.64 -12.83 -0.33
C TYR A 2 17.61 -11.75 -0.75
N LEU A 3 17.50 -10.65 0.00
CA LEU A 3 16.62 -9.54 -0.33
C LEU A 3 16.98 -8.87 -1.67
N ASP A 4 18.27 -8.77 -1.98
CA ASP A 4 18.77 -8.21 -3.25
C ASP A 4 18.37 -9.08 -4.45
N VAL A 5 18.25 -10.40 -4.26
CA VAL A 5 17.78 -11.32 -5.30
C VAL A 5 16.28 -11.19 -5.51
N ILE A 6 15.51 -11.02 -4.43
CA ILE A 6 14.06 -10.83 -4.49
C ILE A 6 13.71 -9.47 -5.12
N ASP A 7 14.42 -8.39 -4.77
CA ASP A 7 14.23 -7.08 -5.39
C ASP A 7 14.53 -7.09 -6.90
N ARG A 8 15.48 -7.94 -7.35
CA ARG A 8 15.72 -8.16 -8.79
C ARG A 8 14.59 -8.89 -9.50
N LEU A 9 13.73 -9.62 -8.78
CA LEU A 9 12.54 -10.22 -9.38
C LEU A 9 11.52 -9.15 -9.78
N LEU A 10 11.51 -7.99 -9.12
CA LEU A 10 10.60 -6.90 -9.42
C LEU A 10 11.00 -6.16 -10.70
N SER A 11 9.97 -5.76 -11.45
CA SER A 11 10.08 -4.94 -12.66
C SER A 11 10.27 -3.46 -12.30
N TYR A 12 10.84 -2.66 -13.21
CA TYR A 12 10.79 -1.19 -13.06
C TYR A 12 9.36 -0.70 -13.37
N PRO A 13 8.77 0.25 -12.61
CA PRO A 13 9.37 1.09 -11.55
C PRO A 13 9.23 0.53 -10.11
N GLN A 14 8.77 -0.70 -9.94
CA GLN A 14 8.53 -1.28 -8.60
C GLN A 14 9.82 -1.50 -7.82
N ARG A 15 10.89 -1.87 -8.52
CA ARG A 15 12.22 -2.08 -7.93
C ARG A 15 12.66 -0.86 -7.12
N GLY A 16 13.02 -1.07 -5.86
CA GLY A 16 13.40 -0.01 -4.93
C GLY A 16 12.23 0.82 -4.36
N GLN A 17 10.99 0.65 -4.84
CA GLN A 17 9.80 1.29 -4.28
C GLN A 17 8.94 0.32 -3.46
N VAL A 18 8.78 -0.91 -3.96
CA VAL A 18 8.11 -1.98 -3.23
C VAL A 18 9.14 -2.71 -2.39
N LYS A 19 8.98 -2.65 -1.07
CA LYS A 19 9.76 -3.46 -0.13
C LYS A 19 9.14 -4.85 -0.07
N VAL A 20 9.97 -5.87 -0.28
CA VAL A 20 9.58 -7.27 -0.11
C VAL A 20 10.28 -7.84 1.11
N ASN A 21 9.48 -8.27 2.08
CA ASN A 21 9.92 -9.12 3.18
C ASN A 21 9.34 -10.51 3.00
N PHE A 22 9.87 -11.49 3.74
CA PHE A 22 9.26 -12.81 3.82
C PHE A 22 9.33 -13.31 5.26
N ASP A 23 8.28 -13.98 5.69
CA ASP A 23 8.19 -14.63 6.99
C ASP A 23 8.13 -16.14 6.77
N LEU A 24 9.20 -16.84 7.13
CA LEU A 24 9.29 -18.29 6.97
C LEU A 24 8.38 -19.05 7.94
N ASN A 25 8.08 -18.48 9.11
CA ASN A 25 7.21 -19.11 10.10
C ASN A 25 5.76 -19.07 9.61
N ARG A 26 5.36 -17.94 9.02
CA ARG A 26 4.01 -17.73 8.46
C ARG A 26 3.89 -18.20 7.01
N GLN A 27 5.01 -18.51 6.34
CA GLN A 27 5.11 -18.89 4.93
C GLN A 27 4.46 -17.85 3.99
N VAL A 28 4.77 -16.56 4.21
CA VAL A 28 4.23 -15.45 3.40
C VAL A 28 5.33 -14.51 2.93
N PHE A 29 5.16 -13.97 1.73
CA PHE A 29 5.81 -12.73 1.29
C PHE A 29 4.98 -11.55 1.78
N GLN A 30 5.63 -10.50 2.27
CA GLN A 30 5.00 -9.25 2.63
C GLN A 30 5.50 -8.17 1.68
N LEU A 31 4.61 -7.68 0.84
CA LEU A 31 4.84 -6.52 -0.01
C LEU A 31 4.41 -5.26 0.73
N SER A 32 5.22 -4.21 0.68
CA SER A 32 4.85 -2.93 1.25
C SER A 32 5.36 -1.76 0.42
N VAL A 33 4.57 -0.69 0.37
CA VAL A 33 4.92 0.55 -0.34
C VAL A 33 4.31 1.75 0.38
N PRO A 34 5.05 2.84 0.59
CA PRO A 34 4.47 4.09 1.09
C PRO A 34 3.55 4.69 0.03
N ILE A 35 2.29 4.94 0.42
CA ILE A 35 1.25 5.49 -0.47
C ILE A 35 0.72 6.84 -0.03
N PHE A 36 1.04 7.33 1.17
CA PHE A 36 0.62 8.66 1.60
C PHE A 36 1.50 9.16 2.75
N VAL A 37 1.59 10.48 2.91
CA VAL A 37 2.39 11.09 3.98
C VAL A 37 1.54 12.13 4.71
N ASN A 38 1.67 12.17 6.04
CA ASN A 38 0.95 13.05 6.94
C ASN A 38 -0.59 12.94 6.79
N PRO A 39 -1.20 11.75 6.97
CA PRO A 39 -2.65 11.64 6.94
C PRO A 39 -3.26 12.50 8.06
N LYS A 40 -4.34 13.22 7.74
CA LYS A 40 -5.12 14.06 8.66
C LYS A 40 -6.61 13.88 8.37
N GLY A 41 -7.45 14.33 9.31
CA GLY A 41 -8.92 14.35 9.20
C GLY A 41 -9.51 13.18 8.42
N ASP A 42 -10.18 13.47 7.30
CA ASP A 42 -10.93 12.47 6.53
C ASP A 42 -10.07 11.34 5.98
N VAL A 43 -8.80 11.60 5.66
CA VAL A 43 -7.85 10.55 5.25
C VAL A 43 -7.63 9.54 6.37
N LYS A 44 -7.47 9.99 7.63
CA LYS A 44 -7.32 9.07 8.78
C LYS A 44 -8.59 8.26 9.01
N THR A 45 -9.76 8.89 8.90
CA THR A 45 -11.06 8.24 9.06
C THR A 45 -11.25 7.16 7.99
N TYR A 46 -10.92 7.46 6.74
CA TYR A 46 -10.98 6.51 5.64
C TYR A 46 -10.10 5.29 5.91
N ILE A 47 -8.83 5.50 6.27
CA ILE A 47 -7.87 4.43 6.57
C ILE A 47 -8.38 3.54 7.70
N ALA A 48 -8.84 4.13 8.80
CA ALA A 48 -9.37 3.39 9.94
C ALA A 48 -10.60 2.54 9.57
N SER A 49 -11.50 3.08 8.76
CA SER A 49 -12.71 2.37 8.32
C SER A 49 -12.41 1.17 7.39
N ARG A 50 -11.29 1.23 6.65
CA ARG A 50 -10.90 0.22 5.67
C ARG A 50 -10.01 -0.88 6.25
N ASN A 51 -9.26 -0.61 7.31
CA ASN A 51 -8.33 -1.60 7.90
C ASN A 51 -8.99 -2.87 8.45
N ASN A 52 -10.31 -2.85 8.70
CA ASN A 52 -11.07 -4.04 9.10
C ASN A 52 -11.68 -4.80 7.91
N ARG A 53 -11.37 -4.40 6.67
CA ARG A 53 -11.86 -5.02 5.44
C ARG A 53 -10.65 -5.40 4.57
N THR A 54 -10.20 -6.65 4.67
CA THR A 54 -9.16 -7.21 3.78
C THR A 54 -9.53 -7.02 2.30
N PHE A 55 -8.67 -6.34 1.53
CA PHE A 55 -8.89 -6.20 0.08
C PHE A 55 -8.56 -7.52 -0.63
N LYS A 56 -9.58 -8.29 -1.00
CA LYS A 56 -9.43 -9.53 -1.79
C LYS A 56 -8.60 -9.28 -3.06
N PRO A 57 -7.79 -10.26 -3.54
CA PRO A 57 -7.76 -11.67 -3.14
C PRO A 57 -6.86 -11.98 -1.93
N TYR A 58 -5.91 -11.12 -1.59
CA TYR A 58 -4.94 -11.36 -0.50
C TYR A 58 -5.19 -10.44 0.70
N ALA A 59 -4.61 -10.76 1.85
CA ALA A 59 -4.72 -9.87 3.00
C ALA A 59 -3.95 -8.57 2.72
N THR A 60 -4.69 -7.52 2.36
CA THR A 60 -4.15 -6.17 2.11
C THR A 60 -4.69 -5.22 3.16
N SER A 61 -3.83 -4.37 3.71
CA SER A 61 -4.16 -3.40 4.76
C SER A 61 -3.33 -2.13 4.64
N PHE A 62 -3.82 -1.06 5.26
CA PHE A 62 -3.05 0.16 5.47
C PHE A 62 -2.31 0.07 6.81
N GLN A 63 -1.03 0.43 6.85
CA GLN A 63 -0.25 0.49 8.08
C GLN A 63 0.34 1.88 8.28
N MET A 64 0.31 2.35 9.52
CA MET A 64 0.90 3.64 9.90
C MET A 64 2.34 3.41 10.34
N GLU A 65 3.30 3.98 9.61
CA GLU A 65 4.72 4.00 9.98
C GLU A 65 5.16 5.45 10.19
N GLY A 66 5.08 5.92 11.43
CA GLY A 66 5.30 7.31 11.79
C GLY A 66 4.33 8.25 11.07
N LYS A 67 4.84 9.05 10.13
CA LYS A 67 4.05 9.97 9.30
C LYS A 67 3.59 9.36 7.98
N ASN A 68 4.04 8.14 7.65
CA ASN A 68 3.72 7.50 6.38
C ASN A 68 2.56 6.53 6.55
N VAL A 69 1.73 6.46 5.52
CA VAL A 69 0.77 5.39 5.30
C VAL A 69 1.40 4.42 4.32
N LEU A 70 1.61 3.19 4.75
CA LEU A 70 2.02 2.08 3.91
C LEU A 70 0.77 1.34 3.44
N LEU A 71 0.77 0.89 2.18
CA LEU A 71 -0.06 -0.24 1.78
C LEU A 71 0.77 -1.51 1.97
N VAL A 72 0.18 -2.53 2.58
CA VAL A 72 0.84 -3.79 2.89
C VAL A 72 -0.02 -4.94 2.40
N GLN A 73 0.57 -5.89 1.70
CA GLN A 73 -0.09 -7.11 1.24
C GLN A 73 0.71 -8.35 1.64
N GLU A 74 0.04 -9.35 2.21
CA GLU A 74 0.62 -10.65 2.52
C GLU A 74 0.21 -11.69 1.47
N ILE A 75 1.20 -12.33 0.84
CA ILE A 75 1.04 -13.32 -0.23
C ILE A 75 1.59 -14.66 0.28
N PRO A 76 0.78 -15.73 0.33
CA PRO A 76 1.28 -17.07 0.69
C PRO A 76 2.37 -17.56 -0.26
N PHE A 77 3.32 -18.33 0.27
CA PHE A 77 4.31 -19.01 -0.56
C PHE A 77 3.65 -19.97 -1.54
N SER A 78 4.21 -20.06 -2.75
CA SER A 78 3.80 -21.00 -3.78
C SER A 78 5.01 -21.77 -4.30
N LYS A 79 4.75 -22.92 -4.93
CA LYS A 79 5.81 -23.77 -5.50
C LYS A 79 6.60 -23.06 -6.61
N ASP A 80 5.91 -22.24 -7.40
CA ASP A 80 6.46 -21.43 -8.49
C ASP A 80 6.59 -19.95 -8.10
N PHE A 81 7.20 -19.72 -6.92
CA PHE A 81 7.15 -18.42 -6.26
C PHE A 81 7.72 -17.26 -7.09
N GLN A 82 8.68 -17.48 -7.99
CA GLN A 82 9.29 -16.38 -8.74
C GLN A 82 8.32 -15.75 -9.73
N GLU A 83 7.57 -16.56 -10.48
CA GLU A 83 6.59 -16.06 -11.44
C GLU A 83 5.36 -15.51 -10.72
N ALA A 84 4.87 -16.22 -9.70
CA ALA A 84 3.76 -15.77 -8.87
C ALA A 84 4.06 -14.42 -8.21
N LEU A 85 5.22 -14.28 -7.55
CA LEU A 85 5.62 -13.04 -6.88
C LEU A 85 5.74 -11.87 -7.86
N ARG A 86 6.18 -12.10 -9.09
CA ARG A 86 6.21 -11.05 -10.13
C ARG A 86 4.82 -10.56 -10.48
N GLN A 87 3.90 -11.48 -10.75
CA GLN A 87 2.52 -11.16 -11.10
C GLN A 87 1.79 -10.48 -9.94
N ASP A 88 1.96 -11.00 -8.72
CA ASP A 88 1.36 -10.43 -7.53
C ASP A 88 1.95 -9.05 -7.20
N ALA A 89 3.26 -8.85 -7.38
CA ALA A 89 3.89 -7.53 -7.22
C ALA A 89 3.39 -6.51 -8.27
N ASP A 90 3.19 -6.92 -9.52
CA ASP A 90 2.58 -6.09 -10.56
C ASP A 90 1.15 -5.67 -10.18
N GLN A 91 0.35 -6.60 -9.68
CA GLN A 91 -1.01 -6.32 -9.23
C GLN A 91 -1.03 -5.42 -7.99
N PHE A 92 -0.19 -5.72 -7.01
CA PHE A 92 0.00 -4.93 -5.80
C PHE A 92 0.42 -3.49 -6.14
N TRP A 93 1.36 -3.33 -7.08
CA TRP A 93 1.80 -2.03 -7.53
C TRP A 93 0.66 -1.21 -8.13
N LYS A 94 -0.11 -1.77 -9.06
CA LYS A 94 -1.28 -1.07 -9.65
C LYS A 94 -2.29 -0.66 -8.58
N MET A 95 -2.59 -1.57 -7.64
CA MET A 95 -3.47 -1.29 -6.51
C MET A 95 -2.92 -0.16 -5.62
N SER A 96 -1.62 -0.16 -5.34
CA SER A 96 -0.98 0.88 -4.53
C SER A 96 -1.11 2.27 -5.16
N GLN A 97 -0.99 2.36 -6.48
CA GLN A 97 -1.17 3.61 -7.22
C GLN A 97 -2.63 4.09 -7.16
N SER A 98 -3.60 3.17 -7.27
CA SER A 98 -5.02 3.50 -7.08
C SER A 98 -5.32 3.98 -5.66
N CYS A 99 -4.79 3.30 -4.64
CA CYS A 99 -4.95 3.71 -3.25
C CYS A 99 -4.28 5.07 -2.98
N HIS A 100 -3.09 5.31 -3.52
CA HIS A 100 -2.39 6.59 -3.42
C HIS A 100 -3.25 7.74 -3.96
N LYS A 101 -3.79 7.59 -5.17
CA LYS A 101 -4.67 8.59 -5.80
C LYS A 101 -5.93 8.85 -4.98
N MET A 102 -6.59 7.79 -4.52
CA MET A 102 -7.79 7.90 -3.69
C MET A 102 -7.53 8.70 -2.41
N LEU A 103 -6.42 8.45 -1.70
CA LEU A 103 -6.08 9.20 -0.50
C LEU A 103 -5.76 10.68 -0.82
N GLN A 104 -5.17 10.96 -1.98
CA GLN A 104 -4.95 12.33 -2.45
C GLN A 104 -6.27 13.04 -2.76
N GLU A 105 -7.19 12.38 -3.45
CA GLU A 105 -8.52 12.92 -3.78
C GLU A 105 -9.29 13.30 -2.51
N ILE A 106 -9.34 12.42 -1.52
CA ILE A 106 -9.96 12.69 -0.21
C ILE A 106 -9.30 13.91 0.46
N ALA A 107 -7.97 13.96 0.47
CA ALA A 107 -7.24 15.07 1.09
C ALA A 107 -7.49 16.43 0.39
N VAL A 108 -7.66 16.42 -0.93
CA VAL A 108 -7.97 17.61 -1.72
C VAL A 108 -9.41 18.04 -1.49
N GLU A 109 -10.35 17.11 -1.45
CA GLU A 109 -11.75 17.37 -1.18
C GLU A 109 -11.95 18.00 0.21
N GLU A 110 -11.30 17.44 1.24
CA GLU A 110 -11.33 18.00 2.60
C GLU A 110 -10.83 19.46 2.62
N ARG A 111 -9.70 19.75 1.95
CA ARG A 111 -9.16 21.11 1.86
C ARG A 111 -10.08 22.07 1.12
N TYR A 112 -10.70 21.60 0.04
CA TYR A 112 -11.66 22.39 -0.73
C TYR A 112 -12.88 22.75 0.12
N GLN A 113 -13.43 21.78 0.86
CA GLN A 113 -14.57 22.00 1.75
C GLN A 113 -14.25 23.01 2.86
N MET A 114 -13.07 22.91 3.48
CA MET A 114 -12.63 23.87 4.50
C MET A 114 -12.53 25.29 3.92
N ALA A 115 -11.84 25.46 2.78
CA ALA A 115 -11.69 26.76 2.15
C ALA A 115 -13.03 27.37 1.70
N PHE A 116 -13.98 26.53 1.27
CA PHE A 116 -15.32 26.97 0.91
C PHE A 116 -16.10 27.49 2.12
N LEU A 117 -16.03 26.80 3.26
CA LEU A 117 -16.67 27.22 4.50
C LEU A 117 -16.07 28.53 5.03
N ASP A 118 -14.75 28.66 5.03
CA ASP A 118 -14.04 29.88 5.46
C ASP A 118 -14.39 31.10 4.59
N SER A 119 -14.74 30.89 3.32
CA SER A 119 -15.15 31.97 2.41
C SER A 119 -16.57 32.50 2.66
N GLN A 120 -17.36 31.80 3.48
CA GLN A 120 -18.74 32.14 3.82
C GLN A 120 -18.88 32.83 5.18
N THR A 121 -17.80 32.87 5.97
CA THR A 121 -17.72 33.50 7.30
C THR A 121 -17.00 34.84 7.24
#